data_AF-A0AAU3V5G6-F1
#
_entry.id   AF-A0AAU3V5G6-F1
#
_cell.length_a   1.000
_cell.length_b   1.000
_cell.length_c   1.000
_cell.angle_alpha   90.00
_cell.angle_beta   90.00
_cell.angle_gamma   90.00
#
_symmetry.space_group_name_H-M   'P 1'
#
loop_
_entity.id
_entity.type
_entity.pdbx_description
1 polymer ?
#
loop_
_entity_poly.entity_id
_entity_poly.type
_entity_poly.pdbx_seq_one_letter_code
_entity_poly.pdbx_strand_id
1 'polypeptide(L)'
;MASKTEGIQPYPQRLSKAQADAVVAAAELVADPEHRDAHQWIVRSGTTVIGYVVPSYGGTSRSGRNGWVGRLNGMDGPRCRTRQEASVDLLGRWVRLVTAASR
;
A
#
# COMPACT_ATOMS: atom_id res chain seq x y z
N MET A 1 11.03 -12.89 -18.87
CA MET A 1 11.46 -11.55 -18.44
C MET A 1 10.49 -11.11 -17.35
N ALA A 2 10.94 -11.02 -16.10
CA ALA A 2 10.10 -10.56 -15.00
C ALA A 2 9.81 -9.07 -15.22
N SER A 3 8.55 -8.73 -15.49
CA SER A 3 8.11 -7.33 -15.51
C SER A 3 8.34 -6.80 -14.10
N LYS A 4 9.40 -6.01 -13.91
CA LYS A 4 9.57 -5.20 -12.72
C LYS A 4 8.32 -4.37 -12.60
N THR A 5 7.49 -4.70 -11.61
CA THR A 5 6.33 -3.89 -11.26
C THR A 5 6.84 -2.50 -10.93
N GLU A 6 6.64 -1.54 -11.84
CA GLU A 6 7.03 -0.15 -11.65
C GLU A 6 6.17 0.41 -10.51
N GLY A 7 6.73 0.39 -9.30
CA GLY A 7 6.14 1.09 -8.16
C GLY A 7 6.10 2.58 -8.44
N ILE A 8 5.08 3.27 -7.94
CA ILE A 8 5.04 4.74 -7.95
C ILE A 8 6.32 5.23 -7.25
N GLN A 9 7.12 6.01 -7.98
CA GLN A 9 8.33 6.60 -7.42
C GLN A 9 7.96 7.52 -6.24
N PRO A 10 8.72 7.46 -5.14
CA PRO A 10 8.32 8.01 -3.85
C PRO A 10 8.60 9.49 -3.71
N TYR A 11 8.08 10.28 -4.65
CA TYR A 11 8.25 11.72 -4.66
C TYR A 11 6.89 12.40 -4.65
N PRO A 12 6.76 13.57 -4.02
CA PRO A 12 5.59 14.43 -4.19
C PRO A 12 5.37 14.68 -5.68
N GLN A 13 4.29 14.12 -6.22
CA GLN A 13 3.99 14.22 -7.66
C GLN A 13 3.17 15.46 -8.02
N ARG A 14 2.84 16.30 -7.02
CA ARG A 14 1.98 17.49 -7.17
C ARG A 14 0.67 17.17 -7.89
N LEU A 15 0.11 15.98 -7.63
CA LEU A 15 -1.21 15.65 -8.13
C LEU A 15 -2.21 16.62 -7.50
N SER A 16 -3.17 17.08 -8.31
CA SER A 16 -4.37 17.68 -7.74
C SER A 16 -5.10 16.64 -6.88
N LYS A 17 -5.82 17.09 -5.86
CA LYS A 17 -6.61 16.19 -5.02
C LYS A 17 -7.59 15.34 -5.85
N ALA A 18 -8.20 15.92 -6.89
CA ALA A 18 -9.10 15.20 -7.79
C ALA A 18 -8.39 14.05 -8.54
N GLN A 19 -7.16 14.26 -9.02
CA GLN A 19 -6.37 13.21 -9.66
C GLN A 19 -6.00 12.10 -8.67
N ALA A 20 -5.58 12.46 -7.45
CA ALA A 20 -5.27 11.49 -6.41
C ALA A 20 -6.51 10.66 -6.02
N ASP A 21 -7.67 11.31 -5.85
CA ASP A 21 -8.92 10.63 -5.51
C ASP A 21 -9.37 9.69 -6.64
N ALA A 22 -9.13 10.03 -7.93
CA ALA A 22 -9.41 9.13 -9.05
C ALA A 22 -8.54 7.87 -9.04
N VAL A 23 -7.25 8.01 -8.70
CA VAL A 23 -6.35 6.85 -8.54
C VAL A 23 -6.82 5.94 -7.40
N VAL A 24 -7.22 6.54 -6.27
CA VAL A 24 -7.77 5.81 -5.11
C VAL A 24 -9.07 5.10 -5.47
N ALA A 25 -9.97 5.73 -6.21
CA ALA A 25 -11.23 5.15 -6.64
C ALA A 25 -11.03 3.94 -7.57
N ALA A 26 -9.98 3.97 -8.38
CA ALA A 26 -9.58 2.86 -9.25
C ALA A 26 -8.64 1.84 -8.58
N ALA A 27 -8.28 2.06 -7.30
CA ALA A 27 -7.32 1.20 -6.61
C ALA A 27 -7.98 -0.11 -6.14
N GLU A 28 -7.27 -1.20 -6.34
CA GLU A 28 -7.66 -2.53 -5.88
C GLU A 28 -6.58 -3.14 -5.00
N LEU A 29 -7.04 -3.95 -4.04
CA LEU A 29 -6.21 -4.75 -3.15
C LEU A 29 -6.17 -6.19 -3.68
N VAL A 30 -5.03 -6.60 -4.23
CA VAL A 30 -4.84 -7.92 -4.86
C VAL A 30 -3.75 -8.70 -4.14
N ALA A 31 -3.82 -10.03 -4.20
CA ALA A 31 -2.75 -10.86 -3.69
C ALA A 31 -1.49 -10.64 -4.56
N ASP A 32 -0.33 -10.53 -3.93
CA ASP A 32 0.93 -10.37 -4.64
C ASP A 32 1.22 -11.65 -5.47
N PRO A 33 1.30 -11.56 -6.81
CA PRO A 33 1.50 -12.73 -7.65
C PRO A 33 2.91 -13.32 -7.49
N GLU A 34 3.90 -12.52 -7.10
CA GLU A 34 5.29 -12.96 -6.90
C GLU A 34 5.52 -13.48 -5.47
N HIS A 35 4.72 -13.04 -4.51
CA HIS A 35 4.89 -13.35 -3.08
C HIS A 35 3.63 -13.96 -2.45
N ARG A 36 3.00 -14.92 -3.15
CA ARG A 36 1.78 -15.60 -2.66
C ARG A 36 1.99 -16.25 -1.29
N ASP A 37 3.17 -16.81 -1.05
CA ASP A 37 3.50 -17.55 0.17
C ASP A 37 3.74 -16.64 1.38
N ALA A 38 4.12 -15.37 1.14
CA ALA A 38 4.39 -14.39 2.19
C ALA A 38 3.12 -13.73 2.75
N HIS A 39 1.94 -14.13 2.26
CA HIS A 39 0.66 -13.45 2.52
C HIS A 39 0.72 -11.94 2.21
N GLN A 40 1.55 -11.54 1.25
CA GLN A 40 1.70 -10.16 0.84
C GLN A 40 0.58 -9.77 -0.13
N TRP A 41 0.10 -8.55 0.02
CA TRP A 41 -0.93 -7.96 -0.83
C TRP A 41 -0.40 -6.66 -1.44
N ILE A 42 -0.91 -6.33 -2.61
CA ILE A 42 -0.54 -5.13 -3.35
C ILE A 42 -1.78 -4.24 -3.44
N VAL A 43 -1.60 -2.96 -3.13
CA VAL A 43 -2.55 -1.91 -3.52
C VAL A 43 -2.08 -1.33 -4.84
N ARG A 44 -2.87 -1.51 -5.91
CA ARG A 44 -2.53 -1.03 -7.26
C ARG A 44 -3.69 -0.31 -7.91
N SER A 45 -3.38 0.60 -8.83
CA SER A 45 -4.34 1.21 -9.75
C SER A 45 -3.89 0.87 -11.18
N GLY A 46 -4.63 -0.01 -11.86
CA GLY A 46 -4.20 -0.59 -13.13
C GLY A 46 -2.87 -1.34 -12.99
N THR A 47 -1.86 -0.96 -13.78
CA THR A 47 -0.50 -1.55 -13.73
C THR A 47 0.39 -0.93 -12.66
N THR A 48 -0.07 0.13 -12.00
CA THR A 48 0.74 0.96 -11.11
C THR A 48 0.59 0.53 -9.66
N VAL A 49 1.70 0.18 -9.00
CA VAL A 49 1.68 -0.18 -7.58
C VAL A 49 1.84 1.03 -6.69
N ILE A 50 0.86 1.23 -5.82
CA ILE A 50 0.81 2.32 -4.83
C ILE A 50 1.58 1.90 -3.57
N GLY A 51 1.46 0.63 -3.15
CA GLY A 51 2.19 0.09 -2.02
C GLY A 51 1.75 -1.32 -1.67
N TYR A 52 2.23 -1.80 -0.52
CA TYR A 52 2.04 -3.19 -0.10
C TYR A 52 1.27 -3.26 1.21
N VAL A 53 0.50 -4.33 1.41
CA VAL A 53 -0.13 -4.67 2.68
C VAL A 53 0.44 -6.01 3.14
N VAL A 54 1.12 -5.99 4.27
CA VAL A 54 1.82 -7.17 4.80
C VAL A 54 1.33 -7.51 6.20
N PRO A 55 1.35 -8.80 6.58
CA PRO A 55 1.07 -9.20 7.95
C PRO A 55 2.10 -8.59 8.91
N SER A 56 1.63 -8.08 10.03
CA SER A 56 2.47 -7.72 11.17
C SER A 56 2.60 -8.91 12.09
N TYR A 57 3.79 -9.14 12.65
CA TYR A 57 4.08 -10.26 13.55
C TYR A 57 4.59 -9.76 14.91
N GLY A 58 4.63 -10.65 15.91
CA GLY A 58 5.02 -10.32 17.29
C GLY A 58 3.83 -10.20 18.26
N GLY A 59 2.70 -10.80 17.91
CA GLY A 59 1.55 -10.94 18.82
C GLY A 59 1.54 -12.29 19.50
N THR A 60 0.67 -12.45 20.50
CA THR A 60 0.47 -13.70 21.26
C THR A 60 -0.44 -14.72 20.56
N SER A 61 -0.87 -14.44 19.32
CA SER A 61 -1.72 -15.37 18.57
C SER A 61 -0.92 -16.63 18.18
N ARG A 62 -1.62 -17.75 17.99
CA ARG A 62 -1.01 -19.04 17.58
C ARG A 62 -0.15 -18.95 16.31
N SER A 63 -0.43 -17.98 15.43
CA SER A 63 0.33 -17.77 14.19
C SER A 63 1.45 -16.71 14.32
N GLY A 64 1.60 -16.08 15.49
CA GLY A 64 2.46 -14.91 15.69
C GLY A 64 1.96 -13.63 14.99
N ARG A 65 0.98 -13.75 14.07
CA ARG A 65 0.36 -12.61 13.36
C ARG A 65 -0.40 -11.74 14.35
N ASN A 66 -0.20 -10.43 14.22
CA ASN A 66 -0.74 -9.40 15.08
C ASN A 66 -1.44 -8.28 14.27
N GLY A 67 -2.08 -8.64 13.16
CA GLY A 67 -2.75 -7.69 12.27
C GLY A 67 -1.96 -7.46 10.99
N TRP A 68 -2.14 -6.26 10.42
CA TRP A 68 -1.67 -5.89 9.09
C TRP A 68 -1.11 -4.49 9.10
N VAL A 69 -0.12 -4.22 8.26
CA VAL A 69 0.44 -2.88 8.05
C VAL A 69 0.47 -2.57 6.57
N GLY A 70 0.15 -1.32 6.24
CA GLY A 70 0.39 -0.78 4.92
C GLY A 70 1.82 -0.25 4.82
N ARG A 71 2.60 -0.73 3.86
CA ARG A 71 3.95 -0.26 3.54
C ARG A 71 3.89 0.66 2.33
N LEU A 72 4.19 1.93 2.56
CA LEU A 72 4.29 2.96 1.52
C LEU A 72 5.77 3.32 1.38
N ASN A 73 6.37 3.02 0.22
CA ASN A 73 7.79 3.26 -0.05
C ASN A 73 8.73 2.77 1.07
N GLY A 74 8.61 1.51 1.47
CA GLY A 74 9.45 0.95 2.54
C GLY A 74 9.11 1.42 3.96
N MET A 75 8.22 2.41 4.13
CA MET A 75 7.78 2.88 5.44
C MET A 75 6.49 2.18 5.88
N ASP A 76 6.58 1.50 7.02
CA ASP A 76 5.43 0.85 7.63
C ASP A 76 4.49 1.87 8.26
N GLY A 77 3.19 1.68 8.02
CA GLY A 77 2.12 2.43 8.66
C GLY A 77 1.76 1.90 10.04
N PRO A 78 0.72 2.50 10.65
CA PRO A 78 0.13 1.94 11.86
C PRO A 78 -0.38 0.52 11.62
N ARG A 79 -0.40 -0.26 12.70
CA ARG A 79 -0.94 -1.60 12.74
C ARG A 79 -2.47 -1.56 12.71
N CYS A 80 -3.04 -2.20 11.71
CA CYS A 80 -4.48 -2.35 11.52
C CYS A 80 -4.94 -3.78 11.80
N ARG A 81 -6.24 -3.96 12.06
CA ARG A 81 -6.82 -5.28 12.37
C ARG A 81 -6.99 -6.11 11.10
N THR A 82 -7.35 -5.48 10.00
CA THR A 82 -7.61 -6.14 8.71
C THR A 82 -6.70 -5.61 7.60
N ARG A 83 -6.59 -6.38 6.51
CA ARG A 83 -5.89 -5.94 5.29
C ARG A 83 -6.55 -4.73 4.67
N GLN A 84 -7.89 -4.70 4.68
CA GLN A 84 -8.68 -3.60 4.13
C GLN A 84 -8.40 -2.30 4.89
N GLU A 85 -8.41 -2.34 6.23
CA GLU A 85 -8.04 -1.17 7.04
C GLU A 85 -6.61 -0.69 6.73
N ALA A 86 -5.65 -1.60 6.65
CA ALA A 86 -4.27 -1.27 6.28
C ALA A 86 -4.17 -0.66 4.88
N SER A 87 -4.99 -1.12 3.93
CA SER A 87 -5.04 -0.58 2.57
C SER A 87 -5.62 0.83 2.53
N VAL A 88 -6.66 1.11 3.33
CA VAL A 88 -7.28 2.44 3.44
C VAL A 88 -6.31 3.43 4.07
N ASP A 89 -5.63 3.02 5.15
CA ASP A 89 -4.58 3.84 5.77
C ASP A 89 -3.45 4.15 4.78
N LEU A 90 -2.98 3.14 4.04
CA LEU A 90 -1.94 3.29 3.02
C LEU A 90 -2.37 4.28 1.94
N LEU A 91 -3.58 4.16 1.40
CA LEU A 91 -4.12 5.07 0.38
C LEU A 91 -4.23 6.50 0.94
N GLY A 92 -4.68 6.66 2.18
CA GLY A 92 -4.72 7.96 2.85
C GLY A 92 -3.35 8.62 2.98
N ARG A 93 -2.32 7.85 3.36
CA ARG A 93 -0.93 8.34 3.41
C ARG A 93 -0.37 8.65 2.03
N TRP A 94 -0.70 7.84 1.02
CA TRP A 94 -0.28 8.08 -0.36
C TRP A 94 -0.88 9.39 -0.89
N VAL A 95 -2.18 9.64 -0.70
CA VAL A 95 -2.83 10.90 -1.11
C VAL A 95 -2.10 12.10 -0.49
N ARG A 96 -1.85 12.06 0.83
CA ARG A 96 -1.11 13.14 1.51
C ARG A 96 0.27 13.37 0.91
N LEU A 97 0.99 12.32 0.56
CA LEU A 97 2.32 12.40 -0.04
C LEU A 97 2.28 13.03 -1.43
N VAL A 98 1.38 12.56 -2.31
CA VAL A 98 1.36 13.00 -3.72
C VAL A 98 0.73 14.37 -3.92
N THR A 99 -0.13 14.82 -3.00
CA THR A 99 -0.73 16.16 -3.01
C THR A 99 0.06 17.19 -2.20
N ALA A 100 1.10 16.79 -1.47
CA ALA A 100 1.93 17.74 -0.72
C ALA A 100 2.62 18.71 -1.68
N ALA A 101 2.57 20.01 -1.39
CA ALA A 101 3.42 20.99 -2.06
C ALA A 101 4.89 20.65 -1.73
N SER A 102 5.73 20.50 -2.75
CA SER A 102 7.17 20.38 -2.55
C SER A 102 7.64 21.60 -1.77
N ARG A 103 8.23 21.38 -0.59
CA ARG A 103 8.93 22.44 0.16
C ARG A 103 10.09 22.98 -0.66
#